data_AF-A0A183GDR6-F1
#
_entry.id   AF-A0A183GDR6-F1
#
_cell.length_a   1.000
_cell.length_b   1.000
_cell.length_c   1.000
_cell.angle_alpha   90.00
_cell.angle_beta   90.00
_cell.angle_gamma   90.00
#
_symmetry.space_group_name_H-M   'P 1'
#
loop_
_entity.id
_entity.type
_entity.pdbx_description
1 polymer ?
#
loop_
_entity_poly.entity_id
_entity_poly.type
_entity_poly.pdbx_seq_one_letter_code
_entity_poly.pdbx_strand_id
1 'polypeptide(L)'
;MSSDRSITTPELNEAMELLASDDAAISAVLKAVKELNKSVQLISSRLHYLQTAMDTVLDRTDVVLTRTAPKSNCIFCTVEENRDSHHSCMKYADLVSRTVQALRLNLCLKCLKPSHGGDCQFVIFNKPHLTPIQRQAVFIVNELNIAPIQHQAVFIVNELNIEPIFFKPSP
;
A
#
# COMPACT_ATOMS: atom_id res chain seq x y z
N MET A 1 -69.95 53.65 2.66
CA MET A 1 -70.66 52.93 3.74
C MET A 1 -69.64 51.95 4.34
N SER A 2 -68.87 52.41 5.33
CA SER A 2 -67.92 51.55 6.04
C SER A 2 -68.69 50.81 7.12
N SER A 3 -68.79 49.50 6.99
CA SER A 3 -69.48 48.64 7.94
C SER A 3 -68.53 48.37 9.10
N ASP A 4 -68.70 49.10 10.21
CA ASP A 4 -68.03 48.81 11.48
C ASP A 4 -68.57 47.49 12.03
N ARG A 5 -67.83 46.42 11.75
CA ARG A 5 -68.12 45.08 12.26
C ARG A 5 -67.52 44.99 13.66
N SER A 6 -68.31 45.32 14.68
CA SER A 6 -67.92 45.16 16.09
C SER A 6 -67.63 43.69 16.38
N ILE A 7 -66.36 43.38 16.65
CA ILE A 7 -65.91 42.04 17.05
C ILE A 7 -66.62 41.68 18.35
N THR A 8 -67.25 40.50 18.38
CA THR A 8 -67.97 40.03 19.55
C THR A 8 -67.02 39.34 20.52
N THR A 9 -67.27 39.47 21.84
CA THR A 9 -66.50 38.79 22.89
C THR A 9 -66.31 37.28 22.73
N PRO A 10 -67.26 36.48 22.20
CA PRO A 10 -67.02 35.06 21.92
C PRO A 10 -66.00 34.80 20.80
N GLU A 11 -66.00 35.59 19.73
CA GLU A 11 -65.02 35.43 18.63
C GLU A 11 -63.58 35.71 19.10
N LEU A 12 -63.41 36.66 20.03
CA LEU A 12 -62.11 36.95 20.62
C LEU A 12 -61.62 35.82 21.54
N ASN A 13 -62.52 35.21 22.32
CA ASN A 13 -62.18 34.09 23.20
C ASN A 13 -61.80 32.83 22.42
N GLU A 14 -62.52 32.53 21.33
CA GLU A 14 -62.21 31.40 20.44
C GLU A 14 -60.85 31.57 19.75
N ALA A 15 -60.53 32.78 19.28
CA ALA A 15 -59.22 33.08 18.71
C ALA A 15 -58.08 32.95 19.74
N MET A 16 -58.31 33.36 21.00
CA MET A 16 -57.34 33.18 22.08
C MET A 16 -57.09 31.70 22.42
N GLU A 17 -58.12 30.86 22.39
CA GLU A 17 -58.00 29.42 22.67
C GLU A 17 -57.26 28.69 21.55
N LEU A 18 -57.50 29.06 20.28
CA LEU A 18 -56.75 28.55 19.13
C LEU A 18 -55.25 28.90 19.23
N LEU A 19 -54.92 30.14 19.56
CA LEU A 19 -53.52 30.57 19.74
C LEU A 19 -52.83 29.85 20.90
N ALA A 20 -53.54 29.60 22.01
CA ALA A 20 -53.01 28.84 23.14
C ALA A 20 -52.76 27.36 22.80
N SER A 21 -53.61 26.77 21.94
CA SER A 21 -53.42 25.42 21.41
C SER A 21 -52.18 25.31 20.51
N ASP A 22 -51.97 26.31 19.64
CA ASP A 22 -50.81 26.38 18.75
C ASP A 22 -49.48 26.51 19.54
N ASP A 23 -49.44 27.35 20.57
CA ASP A 23 -48.27 27.49 21.44
C ASP A 23 -47.93 26.18 22.18
N ALA A 24 -48.95 25.44 22.62
CA ALA A 24 -48.76 24.13 23.25
C ALA A 24 -48.20 23.10 22.24
N ALA A 25 -48.70 23.09 21.01
CA ALA A 25 -48.21 22.23 19.94
C ALA A 25 -46.75 22.57 19.56
N ILE A 26 -46.42 23.85 19.41
CA ILE A 26 -45.07 24.34 19.12
C ILE A 26 -44.11 23.94 20.26
N SER A 27 -44.52 24.10 21.52
CA SER A 27 -43.74 23.69 22.69
C SER A 27 -43.46 22.17 22.70
N ALA A 28 -44.45 21.35 22.34
CA ALA A 28 -44.29 19.90 22.22
C ALA A 28 -43.30 19.51 21.11
N VAL A 29 -43.40 20.14 19.94
CA VAL A 29 -42.46 19.93 18.82
C VAL A 29 -41.04 20.33 19.21
N LEU A 30 -40.85 21.47 19.87
CA LEU A 30 -39.53 21.91 20.34
C LEU A 30 -38.90 20.93 21.34
N LYS A 31 -39.70 20.33 22.24
CA LYS A 31 -39.23 19.28 23.15
C LYS A 31 -38.79 18.03 22.38
N ALA A 32 -39.60 17.58 21.42
CA ALA A 32 -39.27 16.43 20.59
C ALA A 32 -37.98 16.64 19.78
N VAL A 33 -37.81 17.82 19.17
CA VAL A 33 -36.59 18.18 18.43
C VAL A 33 -35.37 18.20 19.34
N LYS A 34 -35.49 18.71 20.58
CA LYS A 34 -34.40 18.69 21.56
C LYS A 34 -33.99 17.26 21.93
N GLU A 35 -34.95 16.37 22.16
CA GLU A 35 -34.66 14.96 22.48
C GLU A 35 -34.06 14.22 21.28
N LEU A 36 -34.53 14.51 20.06
CA LEU A 36 -33.93 13.98 18.84
C LEU A 36 -32.48 14.46 18.69
N ASN A 37 -32.21 15.75 18.93
CA ASN A 37 -30.85 16.28 18.86
C ASN A 37 -29.92 15.60 19.87
N LYS A 38 -30.37 15.35 21.11
CA LYS A 38 -29.59 14.57 22.10
C LYS A 38 -29.30 13.16 21.59
N SER A 39 -30.28 12.51 20.99
CA SER A 39 -30.13 11.16 20.41
C SER A 39 -29.12 11.14 19.27
N VAL A 40 -29.17 12.14 18.38
CA VAL A 40 -28.20 12.31 17.28
C VAL A 40 -26.79 12.54 17.80
N GLN A 41 -26.61 13.37 18.83
CA GLN A 41 -25.30 13.60 19.45
C GLN A 41 -24.71 12.32 20.06
N LEU A 42 -25.56 11.52 20.71
CA LEU A 42 -25.15 10.23 21.27
C LEU A 42 -24.73 9.24 20.17
N ILE A 43 -25.52 9.16 19.10
CA ILE A 43 -25.20 8.28 17.95
C ILE A 43 -23.89 8.73 17.30
N SER A 44 -23.71 10.03 17.06
CA SER A 44 -22.47 10.59 16.49
C SER A 44 -21.24 10.21 17.32
N SER A 45 -21.33 10.35 18.65
CA SER A 45 -20.25 9.97 19.56
C SER A 45 -19.93 8.47 19.49
N ARG A 46 -20.95 7.62 19.39
CA ARG A 46 -20.78 6.16 19.25
C ARG A 46 -20.16 5.79 17.90
N LEU A 47 -20.55 6.46 16.82
CA LEU A 47 -19.97 6.24 15.50
C LEU A 47 -18.48 6.63 15.48
N HIS A 48 -18.13 7.78 16.06
CA HIS A 48 -16.73 8.18 16.18
C HIS A 48 -15.91 7.13 16.95
N TYR A 49 -16.44 6.65 18.09
CA TYR A 49 -15.79 5.59 18.85
C TYR A 49 -15.57 4.31 18.02
N LEU A 50 -16.63 3.86 17.32
CA LEU A 50 -16.55 2.67 16.47
C LEU A 50 -15.54 2.83 15.33
N GLN A 51 -15.46 4.02 14.74
CA GLN A 51 -14.49 4.32 13.70
C GLN A 51 -13.06 4.19 14.23
N THR A 52 -12.74 4.84 15.34
CA THR A 52 -11.41 4.73 15.97
C THR A 52 -11.08 3.29 16.38
N ALA A 53 -12.06 2.55 16.91
CA ALA A 53 -11.88 1.15 17.27
C ALA A 53 -11.59 0.29 16.02
N MET A 54 -12.23 0.60 14.89
CA MET A 54 -12.00 -0.12 13.64
C MET A 54 -10.63 0.18 13.04
N ASP A 55 -10.22 1.44 13.03
CA ASP A 55 -8.87 1.82 12.60
C ASP A 55 -7.81 1.07 13.42
N THR A 56 -8.00 0.99 14.74
CA THR A 56 -7.10 0.25 15.63
C THR A 56 -7.05 -1.25 15.31
N VAL A 57 -8.18 -1.86 14.97
CA VAL A 57 -8.23 -3.29 14.59
C VAL A 57 -7.54 -3.52 13.25
N LEU A 58 -7.74 -2.62 12.28
CA LEU A 58 -7.08 -2.69 10.98
C LEU A 58 -5.56 -2.61 11.13
N ASP A 59 -5.06 -1.62 11.88
CA ASP A 59 -3.62 -1.45 12.15
C ASP A 59 -3.01 -2.69 12.81
N ARG A 60 -3.70 -3.26 13.81
CA ARG A 60 -3.22 -4.47 14.49
C ARG A 60 -3.24 -5.68 13.58
N THR A 61 -4.26 -5.81 12.74
CA THR A 61 -4.37 -6.90 11.77
C THR A 61 -3.25 -6.86 10.75
N ASP A 62 -2.93 -5.66 10.22
CA ASP A 62 -1.83 -5.48 9.27
C ASP A 62 -0.48 -5.93 9.83
N VAL A 63 -0.19 -5.57 11.08
CA VAL A 63 1.02 -6.01 11.79
C VAL A 63 1.08 -7.52 11.93
N VAL A 64 -0.05 -8.16 12.27
CA VAL A 64 -0.12 -9.62 12.39
C VAL A 64 0.13 -10.27 11.03
N LEU A 65 -0.56 -9.83 9.97
CA LEU A 65 -0.41 -10.36 8.62
C LEU A 65 1.04 -10.24 8.12
N THR A 66 1.69 -9.10 8.35
CA THR A 66 3.10 -8.89 7.95
C THR A 66 4.05 -9.81 8.71
N ARG A 67 3.77 -10.11 9.98
CA ARG A 67 4.61 -10.98 10.81
C ARG A 67 4.40 -12.46 10.55
N THR A 68 3.17 -12.86 10.23
CA THR A 68 2.80 -14.26 9.96
C THR A 68 2.91 -14.63 8.48
N ALA A 69 3.19 -13.67 7.60
CA ALA A 69 3.48 -13.94 6.21
C ALA A 69 4.55 -15.04 6.10
N PRO A 70 4.29 -16.12 5.35
CA PRO A 70 5.22 -17.22 5.24
C PRO A 70 6.51 -16.73 4.59
N LYS A 71 7.65 -17.15 5.15
CA LYS A 71 8.98 -16.79 4.66
C LYS A 71 9.69 -18.07 4.26
N SER A 72 10.37 -18.04 3.12
CA SER A 72 11.26 -19.12 2.75
C SER A 72 12.50 -19.09 3.66
N ASN A 73 12.88 -20.26 4.19
CA ASN A 73 14.14 -20.43 4.91
C ASN A 73 15.37 -20.23 3.99
N CYS A 74 15.21 -20.45 2.69
CA CYS A 74 16.24 -20.19 1.70
C CYS A 74 16.01 -18.85 1.00
N ILE A 75 17.04 -18.01 1.03
CA ILE A 75 17.06 -16.67 0.44
C ILE A 75 16.91 -16.64 -1.09
N PHE A 76 17.19 -17.76 -1.77
CA PHE A 76 17.15 -17.86 -3.22
C PHE A 76 15.87 -18.53 -3.74
N CYS A 77 15.04 -19.08 -2.87
CA CYS A 77 13.79 -19.76 -3.24
C CYS A 77 12.60 -18.94 -2.76
N THR A 78 11.54 -18.94 -3.56
CA THR A 78 10.22 -18.49 -3.09
C THR A 78 9.68 -19.42 -2.00
N VAL A 79 8.62 -18.99 -1.30
CA VAL A 79 7.95 -19.82 -0.28
C VAL A 79 7.46 -21.14 -0.91
N GLU A 80 6.94 -21.06 -2.13
CA GLU A 80 6.37 -22.17 -2.88
C GLU A 80 7.43 -23.18 -3.34
N GLU A 81 8.63 -22.69 -3.66
CA GLU A 81 9.78 -23.52 -4.07
C GLU A 81 10.50 -24.17 -2.88
N ASN A 82 10.42 -23.59 -1.68
CA ASN A 82 11.11 -24.08 -0.48
C ASN A 82 10.25 -25.06 0.34
N ARG A 83 9.68 -26.08 -0.31
CA ARG A 83 8.77 -27.06 0.36
C ARG A 83 9.47 -27.96 1.37
N ASP A 84 10.73 -28.28 1.10
CA ASP A 84 11.61 -29.07 1.95
C ASP A 84 12.31 -28.23 3.04
N SER A 85 12.01 -26.94 3.13
CA SER A 85 12.50 -26.04 4.17
C SER A 85 14.03 -25.95 4.25
N HIS A 86 14.73 -26.15 3.13
CA HIS A 86 16.18 -26.02 3.06
C HIS A 86 16.64 -24.58 3.35
N HIS A 87 17.84 -24.45 3.91
CA HIS A 87 18.49 -23.15 4.14
C HIS A 87 19.46 -22.80 2.99
N SER A 88 20.13 -23.80 2.42
CA SER A 88 21.07 -23.67 1.31
C SER A 88 20.51 -24.32 0.05
N CYS A 89 20.37 -23.54 -1.03
CA CYS A 89 19.77 -24.02 -2.27
C CYS A 89 20.83 -24.66 -3.18
N MET A 90 20.70 -25.95 -3.45
CA MET A 90 21.59 -26.65 -4.40
C MET A 90 21.25 -26.37 -5.87
N LYS A 91 20.03 -25.88 -6.17
CA LYS A 91 19.61 -25.48 -7.52
C LYS A 91 20.45 -24.31 -8.07
N TYR A 92 20.88 -23.41 -7.20
CA TYR A 92 21.71 -22.25 -7.54
C TYR A 92 23.09 -22.39 -6.87
N ALA A 93 23.83 -23.43 -7.28
CA ALA A 93 25.14 -23.74 -6.70
C ALA A 93 26.22 -22.73 -7.11
N ASP A 94 26.18 -22.26 -8.36
CA ASP A 94 27.17 -21.33 -8.91
C ASP A 94 26.81 -19.85 -8.66
N LEU A 95 27.85 -19.01 -8.72
CA LEU A 95 27.73 -17.58 -8.44
C LEU A 95 26.80 -16.87 -9.44
N VAL A 96 26.84 -17.25 -10.71
CA VAL A 96 26.05 -16.61 -11.78
C VAL A 96 24.57 -16.89 -11.56
N SER A 97 24.20 -18.13 -11.31
CA SER A 97 22.82 -18.53 -10.98
C SER A 97 22.30 -17.84 -9.73
N ARG A 98 23.12 -17.68 -8.69
CA ARG A 98 22.76 -16.93 -7.48
C ARG A 98 22.51 -15.45 -7.76
N THR A 99 23.35 -14.83 -8.59
CA THR A 99 23.21 -13.43 -8.98
C THR A 99 21.93 -13.21 -9.78
N VAL A 100 21.67 -14.05 -10.80
CA VAL A 100 20.45 -13.98 -11.60
C VAL A 100 19.21 -14.16 -10.72
N GLN A 101 19.24 -15.14 -9.80
CA GLN A 101 18.12 -15.40 -8.91
C GLN A 101 17.90 -14.27 -7.89
N ALA A 102 18.98 -13.73 -7.31
CA ALA A 102 18.89 -12.58 -6.42
C ALA A 102 18.30 -11.35 -7.13
N LEU A 103 18.66 -11.12 -8.40
CA LEU A 103 18.05 -10.06 -9.22
C LEU A 103 16.57 -10.32 -9.48
N ARG A 104 16.19 -11.55 -9.85
CA ARG A 104 14.78 -11.94 -10.05
C ARG A 104 13.94 -11.73 -8.78
N LEU A 105 14.52 -11.98 -7.60
CA LEU A 105 13.89 -11.76 -6.30
C LEU A 105 13.99 -10.32 -5.79
N ASN A 106 14.49 -9.37 -6.60
CA ASN A 106 14.74 -7.99 -6.22
C ASN A 106 15.55 -7.86 -4.92
N LEU A 107 16.57 -8.68 -4.76
CA LEU A 107 17.50 -8.64 -3.64
C LEU A 107 18.73 -7.81 -3.99
N CYS A 108 19.25 -7.09 -3.00
CA CYS A 108 20.54 -6.44 -3.06
C CYS A 108 21.65 -7.50 -3.18
N LEU A 109 22.47 -7.43 -4.22
CA LEU A 109 23.57 -8.39 -4.43
C LEU A 109 24.67 -8.33 -3.35
N LYS A 110 24.72 -7.27 -2.54
CA LYS A 110 25.74 -7.06 -1.49
C LYS A 110 25.31 -7.66 -0.16
N CYS A 111 24.04 -7.44 0.21
CA CYS A 111 23.51 -7.81 1.52
C CYS A 111 22.42 -8.89 1.47
N LEU A 112 21.99 -9.29 0.27
CA LEU A 112 20.88 -10.22 -0.01
C LEU A 112 19.56 -9.84 0.68
N LYS A 113 19.41 -8.58 1.09
CA LYS A 113 18.16 -8.00 1.61
C LYS A 113 17.30 -7.50 0.45
N PRO A 114 15.98 -7.30 0.63
CA PRO A 114 15.14 -6.62 -0.36
C PRO A 114 15.81 -5.32 -0.84
N SER A 115 15.73 -5.07 -2.15
CA SER A 115 16.40 -3.95 -2.80
C SER A 115 16.13 -2.63 -2.07
N HIS A 116 17.21 -1.93 -1.74
CA HIS A 116 17.15 -0.68 -1.00
C HIS A 116 18.08 0.34 -1.65
N GLY A 117 17.57 1.55 -1.90
CA GLY A 117 18.29 2.62 -2.62
C GLY A 117 19.45 3.28 -1.86
N GLY A 118 19.92 2.68 -0.75
CA GLY A 118 21.01 3.22 0.09
C GLY A 118 22.42 2.75 -0.32
N ASP A 119 23.42 3.00 0.54
CA ASP A 119 24.88 2.72 0.36
C ASP A 119 25.29 1.28 0.05
N CYS A 120 24.33 0.39 -0.22
CA CYS A 120 24.58 -0.84 -0.96
C CYS A 120 24.61 -0.62 -2.47
N GLN A 121 25.06 0.56 -2.89
CA GLN A 121 25.43 0.83 -4.27
C GLN A 121 26.58 -0.12 -4.63
N PHE A 122 26.31 -1.03 -5.58
CA PHE A 122 27.37 -1.61 -6.36
C PHE A 122 28.04 -0.47 -7.12
N VAL A 123 29.35 -0.27 -6.91
CA VAL A 123 30.14 0.62 -7.76
C VAL A 123 30.25 -0.06 -9.11
N ILE A 124 29.32 0.26 -10.00
CA ILE A 124 29.46 -0.06 -11.40
C ILE A 124 30.49 0.92 -11.96
N PHE A 125 31.59 0.43 -12.52
CA PHE A 125 32.51 1.27 -13.28
C PHE A 125 31.71 2.03 -14.35
N ASN A 126 31.60 3.35 -14.16
CA ASN A 126 30.85 4.27 -15.00
C ASN A 126 31.45 4.31 -16.42
N LYS A 127 30.83 3.61 -17.38
CA LYS A 127 30.93 4.00 -18.80
C LYS A 127 29.71 4.86 -19.16
N PRO A 128 29.89 6.08 -19.69
CA PRO A 128 28.87 7.13 -19.70
C PRO A 128 27.71 6.91 -20.69
N HIS A 129 27.67 5.80 -21.44
CA HIS A 129 26.74 5.62 -22.55
C HIS A 129 25.73 4.45 -22.40
N LEU A 130 25.69 3.81 -21.23
CA LEU A 130 24.86 2.62 -20.98
C LEU A 130 23.78 2.89 -19.93
N THR A 131 22.59 2.32 -20.15
CA THR A 131 21.48 2.33 -19.18
C THR A 131 21.86 1.56 -17.90
N PRO A 132 21.20 1.78 -16.74
CA PRO A 132 21.55 1.13 -15.48
C PRO A 132 21.58 -0.41 -15.57
N ILE A 133 20.66 -0.99 -16.34
CA ILE A 133 20.55 -2.43 -16.57
C ILE A 133 21.73 -2.95 -17.40
N GLN A 134 22.13 -2.20 -18.44
CA GLN A 134 23.28 -2.56 -19.29
C GLN A 134 24.61 -2.44 -18.54
N ARG A 135 24.71 -1.49 -17.61
CA ARG A 135 25.88 -1.35 -16.71
C ARG A 135 26.05 -2.57 -15.80
N GLN A 136 24.96 -3.16 -15.32
CA GLN A 136 24.98 -4.34 -14.47
C GLN A 136 25.39 -5.63 -15.24
N ALA A 137 24.98 -5.75 -16.51
CA ALA A 137 25.31 -6.91 -17.35
C ALA A 137 26.77 -6.95 -17.80
N VAL A 138 27.37 -5.78 -18.08
CA VAL A 138 28.79 -5.65 -18.48
C VAL A 138 29.74 -6.08 -17.35
N PHE A 139 29.31 -5.97 -16.08
CA PHE A 139 30.13 -6.32 -14.91
C PHE A 139 30.44 -7.82 -14.81
N ILE A 140 29.50 -8.70 -15.18
CA ILE A 140 29.70 -10.17 -15.09
C ILE A 140 30.79 -10.63 -16.08
N VAL A 141 30.96 -9.92 -17.19
CA VAL A 141 31.92 -10.26 -18.25
C VAL A 141 33.35 -9.84 -17.90
N ASN A 142 33.53 -8.75 -17.14
CA ASN A 142 34.82 -8.08 -17.03
C ASN A 142 35.64 -8.48 -15.77
N GLU A 143 35.00 -8.91 -14.69
CA GLU A 143 35.68 -9.34 -13.45
C GLU A 143 36.08 -10.83 -13.47
N LEU A 144 35.48 -11.64 -14.35
CA LEU A 144 35.89 -13.03 -14.58
C LEU A 144 36.95 -13.04 -15.67
N ASN A 145 38.20 -12.73 -15.33
CA ASN A 145 39.37 -12.85 -16.22
C ASN A 145 39.68 -14.33 -16.53
N ILE A 146 38.71 -15.05 -17.10
CA ILE A 146 38.78 -16.47 -17.45
C ILE A 146 38.32 -16.57 -18.90
N ALA A 147 39.27 -16.88 -19.79
CA ALA A 147 39.10 -16.90 -21.24
C ALA A 147 37.98 -17.80 -21.83
N PRO A 148 37.36 -18.81 -21.17
CA PRO A 148 36.40 -19.68 -21.84
C PRO A 148 34.93 -19.20 -21.76
N ILE A 149 34.63 -18.10 -21.05
CA ILE A 149 33.23 -17.73 -20.70
C ILE A 149 32.62 -16.70 -21.69
N GLN A 150 33.32 -16.32 -22.76
CA GLN A 150 32.77 -15.39 -23.76
C GLN A 150 31.46 -15.89 -24.42
N HIS A 151 31.24 -17.20 -24.50
CA HIS A 151 29.98 -17.77 -24.99
C HIS A 151 28.85 -17.78 -23.94
N GLN A 152 29.16 -17.74 -22.64
CA GLN A 152 28.17 -17.74 -21.55
C GLN A 152 27.70 -16.32 -21.19
N ALA A 153 28.53 -15.30 -21.44
CA ALA A 153 28.13 -13.90 -21.33
C ALA A 153 26.93 -13.54 -22.24
N VAL A 154 26.83 -14.19 -23.41
CA VAL A 154 25.70 -14.06 -24.34
C VAL A 154 24.41 -14.65 -23.77
N PHE A 155 24.50 -15.60 -22.82
CA PHE A 155 23.34 -16.31 -22.29
C PHE A 155 22.49 -15.45 -21.33
N ILE A 156 23.14 -14.62 -20.51
CA ILE A 156 22.46 -13.70 -19.57
C ILE A 156 21.70 -12.61 -20.34
N VAL A 157 22.23 -12.23 -21.50
CA VAL A 157 21.65 -11.21 -22.38
C VAL A 157 20.39 -11.73 -23.08
N ASN A 158 20.39 -13.01 -23.51
CA ASN A 158 19.23 -13.65 -24.14
C ASN A 158 18.07 -13.97 -23.18
N GLU A 159 18.35 -14.44 -21.96
CA GLU A 159 17.29 -14.71 -20.95
C GLU A 159 16.61 -13.43 -20.43
N LEU A 160 17.22 -12.27 -20.64
CA LEU A 160 16.71 -10.95 -20.24
C LEU A 160 16.19 -10.12 -21.42
N ASN A 161 16.16 -10.67 -22.64
CA ASN A 161 15.73 -10.00 -23.88
C ASN A 161 16.46 -8.67 -24.15
N ILE A 162 17.77 -8.63 -23.89
CA ILE A 162 18.63 -7.48 -24.15
C ILE A 162 19.40 -7.77 -25.46
N GLU A 163 19.61 -6.80 -26.35
CA GLU A 163 20.39 -7.05 -27.57
C GLU A 163 21.87 -7.36 -27.24
N PRO A 164 22.48 -8.40 -27.87
CA PRO A 164 23.87 -8.75 -27.65
C PRO A 164 24.83 -7.69 -28.21
N ILE A 165 25.52 -7.01 -27.31
CA ILE A 165 26.62 -6.11 -27.67
C ILE A 165 27.87 -6.98 -27.90
N PHE A 166 28.14 -7.32 -29.16
CA PHE A 166 29.38 -8.01 -29.56
C PHE A 166 30.57 -7.04 -29.44
N PHE A 167 31.50 -7.32 -28.53
CA PHE A 167 32.80 -6.66 -28.51
C PHE A 167 33.75 -7.36 -29.47
N LYS A 168 34.15 -6.68 -30.55
CA LYS A 168 35.32 -7.07 -31.34
C LYS A 168 36.58 -6.90 -30.47
N PRO A 169 37.47 -7.90 -30.40
CA PRO A 169 38.76 -7.69 -29.78
C PRO A 169 39.56 -6.71 -30.66
N SER A 170 40.02 -5.62 -30.07
CA SER A 170 41.00 -4.72 -30.70
C SER A 170 42.37 -5.41 -30.73
N PRO A 171 43.19 -5.17 -31.78
CA PRO A 171 44.48 -5.83 -31.99
C PRO A 171 45.53 -5.52 -30.93
#